data_AF-A0A9P8QM41-F1
#
_entry.id   AF-A0A9P8QM41-F1
#
_cell.length_a   1.000
_cell.length_b   1.000
_cell.length_c   1.000
_cell.angle_alpha   90.00
_cell.angle_beta   90.00
_cell.angle_gamma   90.00
#
_symmetry.space_group_name_H-M   'P 1'
#
loop_
_entity.id
_entity.type
_entity.pdbx_description
1 polymer ?
#
loop_
_entity_poly.entity_id
_entity_poly.type
_entity_poly.pdbx_seq_one_letter_code
_entity_poly.pdbx_strand_id
1 'polypeptide(L)'
;MAPADTQNTASEIAVFQWTIYGRQHVAIPSIENLRYQLGHWTSNRLIVIRGLLDEATAEVLQASGVDREFLDAYKERKAYRPKHRRWRSPVTSWWWKFPELLTPGCLREVMYVAGGKEVVLLNAALWVGDTARILLIERPVAFAHRAEAPPPSQATPLERELLEALGNGNQPLEGRLSQVIHERWIDLVSGLGIRSLPVTAYTDMVVAVEGNLDQTRCLPAAIEAVHRTDARDWEEILIRLERRVSKVAK
;
A
#
# COMPACT_ATOMS: atom_id res chain seq x y z
N MET A 1 -37.33 31.44 25.26
CA MET A 1 -37.64 30.01 25.07
C MET A 1 -36.70 29.45 24.01
N ALA A 2 -35.71 28.67 24.42
CA ALA A 2 -35.30 27.44 23.73
C ALA A 2 -35.96 26.27 24.53
N PRO A 3 -36.05 24.99 24.08
CA PRO A 3 -35.24 24.30 23.05
C PRO A 3 -36.00 23.30 22.13
N ALA A 4 -35.27 22.66 21.19
CA ALA A 4 -35.34 21.25 20.74
C ALA A 4 -34.68 21.13 19.34
N ASP A 5 -33.40 20.75 19.20
CA ASP A 5 -32.79 19.41 19.25
C ASP A 5 -33.17 18.42 18.12
N THR A 6 -32.12 18.11 17.33
CA THR A 6 -31.74 16.83 16.70
C THR A 6 -32.69 16.08 15.76
N GLN A 7 -32.32 16.10 14.48
CA GLN A 7 -32.11 14.89 13.66
C GLN A 7 -30.77 15.16 12.92
N ASN A 8 -29.61 14.60 13.24
CA ASN A 8 -29.21 13.20 13.45
C ASN A 8 -29.66 12.25 12.33
N THR A 9 -29.26 12.55 11.09
CA THR A 9 -29.12 11.54 10.04
C THR A 9 -27.72 10.95 10.11
N ALA A 10 -27.60 9.94 10.98
CA ALA A 10 -26.54 8.96 10.92
C ALA A 10 -26.71 8.10 9.65
N SER A 11 -25.57 7.81 9.02
CA SER A 11 -25.25 6.55 8.34
C SER A 11 -26.19 6.04 7.23
N GLU A 12 -25.76 6.21 5.99
CA GLU A 12 -25.88 5.15 4.99
C GLU A 12 -24.48 4.80 4.47
N ILE A 13 -23.97 3.65 4.94
CA ILE A 13 -22.74 3.03 4.49
C ILE A 13 -23.09 2.19 3.27
N ALA A 14 -22.65 2.61 2.09
CA ALA A 14 -22.56 1.75 0.92
C ALA A 14 -21.10 1.72 0.48
N VAL A 15 -20.54 0.52 0.43
CA VAL A 15 -19.11 0.34 0.19
C VAL A 15 -18.82 0.02 -1.26
N PHE A 16 -18.08 0.91 -1.91
CA PHE A 16 -17.14 0.62 -2.99
C PHE A 16 -15.89 1.50 -2.81
N GLN A 17 -14.72 0.88 -2.79
CA GLN A 17 -13.50 1.38 -2.11
C GLN A 17 -12.69 2.38 -2.92
N TRP A 18 -12.79 3.67 -2.63
CA TRP A 18 -11.87 4.66 -3.19
C TRP A 18 -11.68 5.83 -2.24
N THR A 19 -10.56 6.52 -2.35
CA THR A 19 -10.42 7.86 -1.77
C THR A 19 -9.55 8.71 -2.70
N ILE A 20 -10.06 9.88 -3.07
CA ILE A 20 -9.33 10.94 -3.75
C ILE A 20 -8.61 11.77 -2.68
N TYR A 21 -7.32 12.04 -2.87
CA TYR A 21 -6.56 12.89 -1.94
C TYR A 21 -6.29 14.30 -2.47
N GLY A 22 -6.66 15.26 -1.61
CA GLY A 22 -6.71 16.72 -1.71
C GLY A 22 -7.40 17.28 -0.45
N ARG A 23 -7.78 18.57 -0.37
CA ARG A 23 -8.45 19.16 0.83
C ARG A 23 -9.80 18.51 1.24
N GLN A 24 -10.32 17.57 0.45
CA GLN A 24 -11.57 16.84 0.71
C GLN A 24 -11.40 15.37 0.33
N HIS A 25 -11.67 14.45 1.26
CA HIS A 25 -11.69 13.01 1.02
C HIS A 25 -13.01 12.62 0.37
N VAL A 26 -12.96 12.00 -0.82
CA VAL A 26 -14.18 11.59 -1.54
C VAL A 26 -14.06 10.13 -1.94
N ALA A 27 -15.02 9.32 -1.49
CA ALA A 27 -15.22 7.97 -1.99
C ALA A 27 -15.79 8.02 -3.41
N ILE A 28 -15.27 7.19 -4.30
CA ILE A 28 -15.70 7.06 -5.70
C ILE A 28 -16.57 5.80 -5.77
N PRO A 29 -17.91 5.90 -5.78
CA PRO A 29 -18.75 4.72 -5.59
C PRO A 29 -18.89 3.85 -6.84
N SER A 30 -18.39 4.29 -8.00
CA SER A 30 -18.55 3.57 -9.27
C SER A 30 -17.42 3.83 -10.26
N ILE A 31 -17.35 2.98 -11.28
CA ILE A 31 -16.39 3.11 -12.38
C ILE A 31 -16.64 4.36 -13.24
N GLU A 32 -17.89 4.80 -13.38
CA GLU A 32 -18.24 6.05 -14.06
C GLU A 32 -17.70 7.25 -13.30
N ASN A 33 -17.79 7.22 -11.97
CA ASN A 33 -17.20 8.26 -11.14
C ASN A 33 -15.67 8.24 -11.23
N LEU A 34 -15.04 7.07 -11.29
CA LEU A 34 -13.59 6.99 -11.50
C LEU A 34 -13.20 7.63 -12.83
N ARG A 35 -13.90 7.29 -13.91
CA ARG A 35 -13.70 7.88 -15.23
C ARG A 35 -13.91 9.39 -15.22
N TYR A 36 -14.95 9.87 -14.54
CA TYR A 36 -15.23 11.29 -14.38
C TYR A 36 -14.10 12.01 -13.65
N GLN A 37 -13.60 11.44 -12.55
CA GLN A 37 -12.51 12.02 -11.77
C GLN A 37 -11.21 12.08 -12.56
N LEU A 38 -10.87 11.01 -13.28
CA LEU A 38 -9.71 10.97 -14.17
C LEU A 38 -9.84 11.94 -15.36
N GLY A 39 -11.05 12.17 -15.86
CA GLY A 39 -11.31 13.15 -16.94
C GLY A 39 -11.18 14.62 -16.51
N HIS A 40 -11.38 14.93 -15.23
CA HIS A 40 -11.29 16.29 -14.68
C HIS A 40 -10.03 16.49 -13.82
N TRP A 41 -9.00 15.70 -14.09
CA TRP A 41 -7.86 15.56 -13.21
C TRP A 41 -6.96 16.81 -13.21
N THR A 42 -6.52 17.21 -12.01
CA THR A 42 -5.41 18.15 -11.84
C THR A 42 -4.20 17.39 -11.31
N SER A 43 -3.01 17.73 -11.78
CA SER A 43 -1.73 17.01 -11.57
C SER A 43 -1.31 16.79 -10.10
N ASN A 44 -2.05 17.33 -9.14
CA ASN A 44 -1.74 17.26 -7.71
C ASN A 44 -2.57 16.24 -6.92
N ARG A 45 -3.53 15.55 -7.53
CA ARG A 45 -4.34 14.55 -6.83
C ARG A 45 -3.66 13.17 -6.84
N LEU A 46 -3.99 12.34 -5.86
CA LEU A 46 -3.65 10.92 -5.80
C LEU A 46 -4.96 10.12 -5.75
N ILE A 47 -5.12 9.15 -6.65
CA ILE A 47 -6.15 8.11 -6.55
C ILE A 47 -5.56 6.95 -5.76
N VAL A 48 -6.26 6.52 -4.72
CA VAL A 48 -5.92 5.29 -4.00
C VAL A 48 -6.98 4.23 -4.32
N ILE A 49 -6.51 3.09 -4.80
CA ILE A 49 -7.32 1.92 -5.19
C ILE A 49 -6.95 0.80 -4.24
N ARG A 50 -7.96 0.19 -3.63
CA ARG A 50 -7.76 -0.84 -2.62
C ARG A 50 -8.29 -2.18 -3.11
N GLY A 51 -7.59 -3.24 -2.74
CA GLY A 51 -8.02 -4.60 -3.00
C GLY A 51 -7.65 -5.10 -4.39
N LEU A 52 -8.40 -6.09 -4.86
CA LEU A 52 -8.15 -6.71 -6.16
C LEU A 52 -8.53 -5.75 -7.28
N LEU A 53 -7.63 -5.60 -8.25
CA LEU A 53 -7.86 -4.80 -9.43
C LEU A 53 -8.70 -5.62 -10.44
N ASP A 54 -9.98 -5.29 -10.58
CA ASP A 54 -10.82 -5.89 -11.61
C ASP A 54 -10.49 -5.38 -13.02
N GLU A 55 -11.01 -6.07 -14.03
CA GLU A 55 -10.70 -5.77 -15.43
C GLU A 55 -11.27 -4.42 -15.87
N ALA A 56 -12.49 -4.09 -15.46
CA ALA A 56 -13.15 -2.84 -15.84
C ALA A 56 -12.39 -1.63 -15.28
N THR A 57 -11.95 -1.71 -14.01
CA THR A 57 -11.10 -0.70 -13.38
C THR A 57 -9.78 -0.59 -14.12
N ALA A 58 -9.12 -1.71 -14.43
CA ALA A 58 -7.87 -1.70 -15.17
C ALA A 58 -8.00 -1.01 -16.54
N GLU A 59 -9.08 -1.27 -17.28
CA GLU A 59 -9.38 -0.61 -18.57
C GLU A 59 -9.51 0.92 -18.42
N VAL A 60 -10.20 1.39 -17.37
CA VAL A 60 -10.35 2.84 -17.11
C VAL A 60 -9.01 3.50 -16.76
N LEU A 61 -8.19 2.83 -15.95
CA LEU A 61 -6.85 3.32 -15.62
C LEU A 61 -5.95 3.36 -16.85
N GLN A 62 -6.01 2.32 -17.69
CA GLN A 62 -5.27 2.26 -18.94
C GLN A 62 -5.68 3.37 -19.90
N ALA A 63 -6.99 3.61 -20.06
CA ALA A 63 -7.51 4.72 -20.85
C ALA A 63 -7.06 6.10 -20.33
N SER A 64 -6.66 6.18 -19.06
CA SER A 64 -6.15 7.39 -18.41
C SER A 64 -4.62 7.52 -18.47
N GLY A 65 -3.95 6.62 -19.20
CA GLY A 65 -2.51 6.67 -19.46
C GLY A 65 -1.65 5.80 -18.55
N VAL A 66 -2.24 4.90 -17.76
CA VAL A 66 -1.50 3.92 -16.96
C VAL A 66 -1.08 2.76 -17.84
N ASP A 67 0.17 2.31 -17.72
CA ASP A 67 0.64 1.18 -18.52
C ASP A 67 -0.10 -0.11 -18.14
N ARG A 68 -0.56 -0.83 -19.16
CA ARG A 68 -1.19 -2.13 -18.98
C ARG A 68 -0.26 -3.14 -18.31
N GLU A 69 1.04 -3.12 -18.67
CA GLU A 69 2.03 -4.01 -18.08
C GLU A 69 2.21 -3.73 -16.57
N PHE A 70 2.04 -2.49 -16.13
CA PHE A 70 2.05 -2.14 -14.70
C PHE A 70 0.83 -2.73 -13.98
N LEU A 71 -0.36 -2.61 -14.56
CA LEU A 71 -1.61 -3.14 -14.00
C LEU A 71 -1.60 -4.68 -13.95
N ASP A 72 -1.09 -5.32 -14.99
CA ASP A 72 -0.97 -6.78 -15.05
C ASP A 72 0.10 -7.28 -14.05
N ALA A 73 1.25 -6.61 -13.94
CA ALA A 73 2.24 -6.89 -12.91
C ALA A 73 1.63 -6.76 -11.50
N TYR A 74 0.75 -5.78 -11.29
CA TYR A 74 0.02 -5.64 -10.03
C TYR A 74 -0.89 -6.82 -9.73
N LYS A 75 -1.74 -7.21 -10.69
CA LYS A 75 -2.63 -8.39 -10.58
C LYS A 75 -1.84 -9.67 -10.30
N GLU A 76 -0.66 -9.80 -10.91
CA GLU A 76 0.22 -10.97 -10.75
C GLU A 76 1.13 -10.93 -9.52
N ARG A 77 1.06 -9.85 -8.70
CA ARG A 77 1.94 -9.63 -7.54
C ARG A 77 3.44 -9.64 -7.89
N LYS A 78 3.80 -9.13 -9.07
CA LYS A 78 5.18 -9.08 -9.57
C LYS A 78 5.69 -7.64 -9.62
N ALA A 79 7.00 -7.50 -9.46
CA ALA A 79 7.66 -6.21 -9.66
C ALA A 79 7.51 -5.78 -11.13
N TYR A 80 6.93 -4.61 -11.35
CA TYR A 80 6.85 -4.01 -12.68
C TYR A 80 8.22 -3.50 -13.13
N ARG A 81 8.62 -3.83 -14.36
CA ARG A 81 9.82 -3.32 -15.02
C ARG A 81 9.41 -2.71 -16.37
N PRO A 82 9.43 -1.37 -16.51
CA PRO A 82 9.03 -0.74 -17.77
C PRO A 82 9.96 -1.18 -18.91
N LYS A 83 9.41 -1.88 -19.91
CA LYS A 83 10.18 -2.38 -21.08
C LYS A 83 10.62 -1.26 -22.02
N HIS A 84 9.90 -0.15 -22.01
CA HIS A 84 10.10 0.94 -22.95
C HIS A 84 10.28 2.28 -22.22
N ARG A 85 11.50 2.56 -21.76
CA ARG A 85 11.92 3.93 -21.41
C ARG A 85 12.06 4.77 -22.69
N ARG A 86 10.98 4.96 -23.44
CA ARG A 86 11.00 5.96 -24.52
C ARG A 86 10.97 7.32 -23.83
N TRP A 87 12.16 7.93 -23.78
CA TRP A 87 12.65 9.25 -23.37
C TRP A 87 11.73 10.48 -23.26
N ARG A 88 10.40 10.40 -23.43
CA ARG A 88 9.54 11.58 -23.55
C ARG A 88 8.48 11.77 -22.46
N SER A 89 8.25 10.80 -21.58
CA SER A 89 7.36 11.03 -20.42
C SER A 89 8.06 10.57 -19.14
N PRO A 90 8.14 11.43 -18.10
CA PRO A 90 8.73 11.13 -16.81
C PRO A 90 7.80 10.24 -15.97
N VAL A 91 7.29 9.17 -16.58
CA VAL A 91 6.53 8.16 -15.84
C VAL A 91 7.48 7.44 -14.90
N THR A 92 7.15 7.49 -13.62
CA THR A 92 7.85 6.75 -12.58
C THR A 92 6.87 5.82 -11.88
N SER A 93 7.34 4.63 -11.57
CA SER A 93 6.57 3.61 -10.88
C SER A 93 7.40 3.00 -9.77
N TRP A 94 6.76 2.72 -8.65
CA TRP A 94 7.39 2.09 -7.50
C TRP A 94 6.54 0.94 -7.00
N TRP A 95 7.21 -0.01 -6.36
CA TRP A 95 6.60 -1.23 -5.86
C TRP A 95 7.16 -1.53 -4.49
N TRP A 96 6.31 -1.86 -3.54
CA TRP A 96 6.73 -2.28 -2.21
C TRP A 96 5.93 -3.47 -1.74
N LYS A 97 6.57 -4.27 -0.89
CA LYS A 97 5.90 -5.24 -0.03
C LYS A 97 5.92 -4.75 1.40
N PHE A 98 4.80 -4.90 2.10
CA PHE A 98 4.70 -4.52 3.50
C PHE A 98 3.99 -5.60 4.32
N PRO A 99 4.34 -5.74 5.59
CA PRO A 99 3.66 -6.65 6.47
C PRO A 99 2.39 -6.02 7.03
N GLU A 100 1.31 -6.79 7.05
CA GLU A 100 0.09 -6.44 7.78
C GLU A 100 -0.15 -7.46 8.90
N LEU A 101 -0.42 -6.94 10.10
CA LEU A 101 -0.71 -7.73 11.30
C LEU A 101 -2.21 -7.80 11.52
N LEU A 102 -2.76 -9.01 11.55
CA LEU A 102 -4.19 -9.25 11.53
C LEU A 102 -4.62 -10.17 12.66
N THR A 103 -5.90 -10.06 13.02
CA THR A 103 -6.51 -10.93 14.03
C THR A 103 -6.62 -12.36 13.49
N PRO A 104 -6.31 -13.40 14.28
CA PRO A 104 -6.38 -14.78 13.81
C PRO A 104 -7.74 -15.24 13.27
N GLY A 105 -7.69 -16.18 12.33
CA GLY A 105 -8.85 -16.83 11.74
C GLY A 105 -9.57 -15.99 10.69
N CYS A 106 -8.91 -14.96 10.15
CA CYS A 106 -9.55 -14.02 9.23
C CYS A 106 -9.26 -14.35 7.76
N LEU A 107 -8.12 -14.98 7.43
CA LEU A 107 -7.59 -14.92 6.06
C LEU A 107 -7.08 -16.23 5.47
N ARG A 108 -7.20 -16.33 4.13
CA ARG A 108 -6.61 -17.43 3.35
C ARG A 108 -5.08 -17.37 3.21
N GLU A 109 -4.49 -16.18 3.30
CA GLU A 109 -3.11 -15.92 2.84
C GLU A 109 -2.12 -15.69 4.00
N VAL A 110 -2.37 -16.31 5.15
CA VAL A 110 -1.50 -16.19 6.33
C VAL A 110 -0.12 -16.76 6.01
N MET A 111 0.91 -15.92 6.12
CA MET A 111 2.29 -16.33 5.93
C MET A 111 2.83 -17.05 7.18
N TYR A 112 2.56 -16.49 8.36
CA TYR A 112 2.86 -17.11 9.65
C TYR A 112 2.11 -16.40 10.79
N VAL A 113 2.23 -16.92 12.02
CA VAL A 113 1.64 -16.33 13.23
C VAL A 113 2.75 -15.83 14.16
N ALA A 114 2.69 -14.56 14.56
CA ALA A 114 3.60 -13.95 15.53
C ALA A 114 2.83 -13.26 16.66
N GLY A 115 3.14 -13.60 17.91
CA GLY A 115 2.53 -12.95 19.07
C GLY A 115 1.00 -13.07 19.10
N GLY A 116 0.45 -14.17 18.58
CA GLY A 116 -1.01 -14.38 18.47
C GLY A 116 -1.68 -13.55 17.38
N LYS A 117 -0.93 -12.96 16.44
CA LYS A 117 -1.45 -12.28 15.25
C LYS A 117 -1.03 -13.02 13.99
N GLU A 118 -1.91 -13.04 13.00
CA GLU A 118 -1.59 -13.52 11.65
C GLU A 118 -0.80 -12.43 10.91
N VAL A 119 0.26 -12.83 10.23
CA VAL A 119 1.08 -11.94 9.42
C VAL A 119 0.89 -12.28 7.96
N VAL A 120 0.62 -11.27 7.15
CA VAL A 120 0.56 -11.37 5.69
C VAL A 120 1.49 -10.35 5.06
N LEU A 121 1.98 -10.65 3.86
CA LEU A 121 2.70 -9.68 3.03
C LEU A 121 1.77 -9.21 1.93
N LEU A 122 1.59 -7.89 1.85
CA LEU A 122 0.74 -7.23 0.88
C LEU A 122 1.58 -6.36 -0.04
N ASN A 123 1.07 -6.11 -1.25
CA ASN A 123 1.73 -5.25 -2.22
C ASN A 123 1.15 -3.82 -2.22
N ALA A 124 2.03 -2.84 -2.35
CA ALA A 124 1.68 -1.46 -2.67
C ALA A 124 2.41 -1.06 -3.95
N ALA A 125 1.69 -0.47 -4.92
CA ALA A 125 2.25 -0.04 -6.19
C ALA A 125 1.84 1.39 -6.48
N LEU A 126 2.82 2.26 -6.72
CA LEU A 126 2.60 3.65 -7.05
C LEU A 126 2.94 3.88 -8.52
N TRP A 127 2.00 4.45 -9.27
CA TRP A 127 2.19 5.00 -10.59
C TRP A 127 2.14 6.52 -10.51
N VAL A 128 3.15 7.19 -11.05
CA VAL A 128 3.18 8.65 -11.23
C VAL A 128 3.47 8.92 -12.70
N GLY A 129 2.39 9.21 -13.45
CA GLY A 129 2.47 9.69 -14.82
C GLY A 129 2.09 11.16 -14.94
N ASP A 130 2.13 11.68 -16.16
CA ASP A 130 1.79 13.08 -16.46
C ASP A 130 0.31 13.38 -16.17
N THR A 131 -0.57 12.40 -16.41
CA THR A 131 -2.03 12.54 -16.31
C THR A 131 -2.59 12.14 -14.95
N ALA A 132 -1.94 11.22 -14.23
CA ALA A 132 -2.49 10.66 -13.00
C ALA A 132 -1.40 10.16 -12.06
N ARG A 133 -1.69 10.27 -10.76
CA ARG A 133 -0.98 9.56 -9.70
C ARG A 133 -1.92 8.54 -9.10
N ILE A 134 -1.49 7.28 -9.07
CA ILE A 134 -2.33 6.15 -8.66
C ILE A 134 -1.55 5.28 -7.70
N LEU A 135 -2.10 5.05 -6.52
CA LEU A 135 -1.59 4.11 -5.55
C LEU A 135 -2.55 2.92 -5.46
N LEU A 136 -2.06 1.74 -5.85
CA LEU A 136 -2.75 0.48 -5.68
C LEU A 136 -2.28 -0.14 -4.35
N ILE A 137 -3.20 -0.48 -3.46
CA ILE A 137 -2.92 -1.12 -2.17
C ILE A 137 -3.67 -2.43 -2.11
N GLU A 138 -2.93 -3.52 -2.02
CA GLU A 138 -3.52 -4.83 -1.91
C GLU A 138 -4.26 -4.99 -0.58
N ARG A 139 -5.37 -5.73 -0.60
CA ARG A 139 -6.06 -6.15 0.61
C ARG A 139 -5.97 -7.65 0.77
N PRO A 140 -5.87 -8.12 2.01
CA PRO A 140 -5.89 -9.55 2.27
C PRO A 140 -7.27 -10.14 1.92
N VAL A 141 -7.26 -11.35 1.34
CA VAL A 141 -8.48 -12.08 1.00
C VAL A 141 -8.97 -12.85 2.22
N ALA A 142 -10.09 -12.40 2.79
CA ALA A 142 -10.72 -13.05 3.92
C ALA A 142 -11.37 -14.39 3.54
N PHE A 143 -11.48 -15.31 4.49
CA PHE A 143 -12.33 -16.50 4.30
C PHE A 143 -13.80 -16.08 4.22
N ALA A 144 -14.51 -16.56 3.19
CA ALA A 144 -15.93 -16.29 2.98
C ALA A 144 -16.86 -16.75 4.13
N HIS A 145 -16.35 -17.48 5.13
CA HIS A 145 -17.13 -18.11 6.20
C HIS A 145 -17.30 -17.27 7.48
N ARG A 146 -16.71 -16.07 7.58
CA ARG A 146 -17.06 -15.11 8.63
C ARG A 146 -17.83 -13.95 8.03
N ALA A 147 -19.16 -14.01 8.17
CA ALA A 147 -20.15 -13.06 7.66
C ALA A 147 -20.09 -11.64 8.28
N GLU A 148 -19.03 -11.30 8.99
CA GLU A 148 -18.80 -9.97 9.58
C GLU A 148 -17.37 -9.53 9.31
N ALA A 149 -16.98 -9.46 8.04
CA ALA A 149 -15.85 -8.60 7.68
C ALA A 149 -16.23 -7.18 8.10
N PRO A 150 -15.36 -6.42 8.81
CA PRO A 150 -15.66 -5.04 9.17
C PRO A 150 -16.08 -4.28 7.91
N PRO A 151 -17.07 -3.37 8.01
CA PRO A 151 -17.64 -2.71 6.86
C PRO A 151 -16.50 -2.12 6.02
N PRO A 152 -16.44 -2.43 4.70
CA PRO A 152 -15.27 -2.10 3.91
C PRO A 152 -15.01 -0.58 3.73
N SER A 153 -15.83 0.27 4.39
CA SER A 153 -15.68 1.72 4.53
C SER A 153 -14.60 2.16 5.53
N GLN A 154 -14.12 1.30 6.43
CA GLN A 154 -13.07 1.70 7.36
C GLN A 154 -11.69 1.62 6.69
N ALA A 155 -10.92 2.71 6.80
CA ALA A 155 -9.52 2.74 6.39
C ALA A 155 -8.72 1.75 7.25
N THR A 156 -7.82 0.98 6.63
CA THR A 156 -6.85 0.20 7.41
C THR A 156 -5.94 1.16 8.19
N PRO A 157 -5.29 0.70 9.28
CA PRO A 157 -4.27 1.51 9.96
C PRO A 157 -3.21 2.03 8.98
N LEU A 158 -2.75 1.19 8.04
CA LEU A 158 -1.79 1.60 7.02
C LEU A 158 -2.34 2.72 6.16
N GLU A 159 -3.56 2.60 5.64
CA GLU A 159 -4.09 3.68 4.83
C GLU A 159 -4.16 4.94 5.64
N ARG A 160 -4.70 4.94 6.86
CA ARG A 160 -4.74 6.14 7.70
C ARG A 160 -3.36 6.78 7.84
N GLU A 161 -2.34 5.98 8.14
CA GLU A 161 -0.95 6.44 8.23
C GLU A 161 -0.46 7.02 6.89
N LEU A 162 -0.77 6.36 5.77
CA LEU A 162 -0.52 6.90 4.44
C LEU A 162 -1.28 8.22 4.26
N LEU A 163 -2.54 8.34 4.68
CA LEU A 163 -3.35 9.56 4.47
C LEU A 163 -2.77 10.73 5.25
N GLU A 164 -2.38 10.47 6.50
CA GLU A 164 -1.75 11.42 7.40
C GLU A 164 -0.38 11.85 6.87
N ALA A 165 0.43 10.89 6.40
CA ALA A 165 1.71 11.17 5.76
C ALA A 165 1.54 12.03 4.51
N LEU A 166 0.48 11.81 3.72
CA LEU A 166 0.21 12.54 2.49
C LEU A 166 -0.34 13.95 2.69
N GLY A 167 -1.14 14.17 3.73
CA GLY A 167 -1.67 15.48 4.07
C GLY A 167 -0.58 16.46 4.53
N ASN A 168 0.52 15.94 5.08
CA ASN A 168 1.54 16.74 5.76
C ASN A 168 2.88 16.69 5.03
N GLY A 169 3.19 17.72 4.23
CA GLY A 169 4.59 18.10 4.00
C GLY A 169 5.06 18.27 2.56
N ASN A 170 6.27 18.82 2.47
CA ASN A 170 7.02 19.13 1.24
C ASN A 170 7.74 17.91 0.64
N GLN A 171 7.55 16.72 1.21
CA GLN A 171 8.23 15.51 0.74
C GLN A 171 7.53 14.90 -0.47
N PRO A 172 8.27 14.33 -1.44
CA PRO A 172 7.69 13.54 -2.52
C PRO A 172 6.96 12.31 -2.00
N LEU A 173 5.90 11.95 -2.72
CA LEU A 173 4.92 10.91 -2.37
C LEU A 173 5.60 9.57 -2.10
N GLU A 174 6.49 9.16 -2.99
CA GLU A 174 7.24 7.91 -2.95
C GLU A 174 8.15 7.79 -1.71
N GLY A 175 8.73 8.90 -1.25
CA GLY A 175 9.55 8.91 -0.04
C GLY A 175 8.72 8.67 1.21
N ARG A 176 7.53 9.29 1.28
CA ARG A 176 6.59 9.10 2.39
C ARG A 176 6.04 7.68 2.44
N LEU A 177 5.66 7.12 1.28
CA LEU A 177 5.23 5.71 1.19
C LEU A 177 6.34 4.77 1.67
N SER A 178 7.57 4.97 1.19
CA SER A 178 8.73 4.17 1.61
C SER A 178 8.94 4.23 3.12
N GLN A 179 8.79 5.41 3.73
CA GLN A 179 8.94 5.58 5.18
C GLN A 179 7.88 4.83 5.98
N VAL A 180 6.60 5.00 5.65
CA VAL A 180 5.52 4.31 6.37
C VAL A 180 5.68 2.79 6.26
N ILE A 181 6.03 2.29 5.07
CA ILE A 181 6.24 0.86 4.86
C ILE A 181 7.48 0.37 5.64
N HIS A 182 8.54 1.17 5.70
CA HIS A 182 9.72 0.86 6.51
C HIS A 182 9.40 0.76 8.01
N GLU A 183 8.65 1.71 8.56
CA GLU A 183 8.22 1.70 9.97
C GLU A 183 7.42 0.42 10.29
N ARG A 184 6.56 -0.03 9.38
CA ARG A 184 5.84 -1.31 9.52
C ARG A 184 6.75 -2.52 9.57
N TRP A 185 7.81 -2.53 8.76
CA TRP A 185 8.82 -3.58 8.83
C TRP A 185 9.59 -3.54 10.15
N ILE A 186 9.93 -2.37 10.66
CA ILE A 186 10.54 -2.23 12.00
C ILE A 186 9.63 -2.79 13.08
N ASP A 187 8.35 -2.41 13.06
CA ASP A 187 7.38 -2.88 14.05
C ASP A 187 7.22 -4.40 14.01
N LEU A 188 7.09 -4.96 12.81
CA LEU A 188 7.01 -6.40 12.64
C LEU A 188 8.29 -7.08 13.13
N VAL A 189 9.46 -6.64 12.68
CA VAL A 189 10.74 -7.27 13.04
C VAL A 189 11.03 -7.12 14.52
N SER A 190 10.64 -6.02 15.14
CA SER A 190 10.79 -5.81 16.59
C SER A 190 9.82 -6.69 17.38
N GLY A 191 8.57 -6.77 16.93
CA GLY A 191 7.49 -7.57 17.53
C GLY A 191 7.55 -9.07 17.22
N LEU A 192 8.36 -9.48 16.23
CA LEU A 192 8.61 -10.88 15.89
C LEU A 192 9.09 -11.61 17.15
N GLY A 193 8.31 -12.57 17.64
CA GLY A 193 8.75 -13.48 18.68
C GLY A 193 9.98 -14.26 18.19
N ILE A 194 10.99 -14.42 19.04
CA ILE A 194 12.31 -14.97 18.69
C ILE A 194 12.26 -16.45 18.23
N ARG A 195 11.14 -17.18 18.42
CA ARG A 195 11.21 -18.64 18.60
C ARG A 195 10.83 -19.53 17.42
N SER A 196 10.15 -19.05 16.38
CA SER A 196 9.90 -19.89 15.19
C SER A 196 9.28 -19.10 14.03
N LEU A 197 10.13 -18.59 13.14
CA LEU A 197 9.69 -18.19 11.81
C LEU A 197 9.90 -19.39 10.87
N PRO A 198 8.86 -19.88 10.15
CA PRO A 198 9.07 -20.86 9.09
C PRO A 198 10.11 -20.37 8.09
N VAL A 199 10.97 -21.26 7.58
CA VAL A 199 12.03 -20.89 6.63
C VAL A 199 11.45 -20.19 5.39
N THR A 200 10.29 -20.65 4.91
CA THR A 200 9.58 -20.03 3.78
C THR A 200 9.16 -18.60 4.08
N ALA A 201 8.53 -18.35 5.23
CA ALA A 201 8.14 -17.01 5.66
C ALA A 201 9.36 -16.09 5.82
N TYR A 202 10.47 -16.61 6.35
CA TYR A 202 11.73 -15.86 6.41
C TYR A 202 12.25 -15.48 5.03
N THR A 203 12.32 -16.44 4.10
CA THR A 203 12.77 -16.19 2.73
C THR A 203 11.88 -15.14 2.05
N ASP A 204 10.56 -15.25 2.18
CA ASP A 204 9.62 -14.29 1.63
C ASP A 204 9.81 -12.88 2.21
N MET A 205 10.11 -12.79 3.51
CA MET A 205 10.40 -11.52 4.17
C MET A 205 11.71 -10.90 3.70
N VAL A 206 12.78 -11.69 3.56
CA VAL A 206 14.07 -11.21 3.06
C VAL A 206 13.90 -10.69 1.63
N VAL A 207 13.29 -11.48 0.74
CA VAL A 207 13.05 -11.08 -0.66
C VAL A 207 12.21 -9.81 -0.74
N ALA A 208 11.21 -9.66 0.14
CA ALA A 208 10.39 -8.46 0.21
C ALA A 208 11.20 -7.22 0.63
N VAL A 209 12.04 -7.34 1.66
CA VAL A 209 12.88 -6.24 2.16
C VAL A 209 13.97 -5.87 1.16
N GLU A 210 14.60 -6.84 0.51
CA GLU A 210 15.56 -6.61 -0.58
C GLU A 210 14.90 -5.88 -1.75
N GLY A 211 13.70 -6.29 -2.13
CA GLY A 211 12.91 -5.62 -3.16
C GLY A 211 12.62 -4.15 -2.81
N ASN A 212 12.25 -3.87 -1.55
CA ASN A 212 12.04 -2.51 -1.08
C ASN A 212 13.33 -1.68 -1.07
N LEU A 213 14.45 -2.27 -0.63
CA LEU A 213 15.77 -1.64 -0.64
C LEU A 213 16.18 -1.23 -2.06
N ASP A 214 16.01 -2.13 -3.04
CA ASP A 214 16.32 -1.84 -4.45
C ASP A 214 15.47 -0.68 -4.99
N GLN A 215 14.20 -0.63 -4.59
CA GLN A 215 13.29 0.47 -4.97
C GLN A 215 13.72 1.79 -4.33
N THR A 216 14.10 1.78 -3.06
CA THR A 216 14.64 2.95 -2.37
C THR A 216 15.93 3.44 -2.99
N ARG A 217 16.84 2.55 -3.41
CA ARG A 217 18.07 2.92 -4.13
C ARG A 217 17.81 3.55 -5.49
N CYS A 218 16.71 3.19 -6.15
CA CYS A 218 16.28 3.79 -7.41
C CYS A 218 15.56 5.14 -7.24
N LEU A 219 15.25 5.56 -6.01
CA LEU A 219 14.63 6.86 -5.77
C LEU A 219 15.60 7.97 -6.20
N PRO A 220 15.13 8.99 -6.93
CA PRO A 220 15.99 10.09 -7.34
C PRO A 220 16.68 10.73 -6.12
N ALA A 221 18.00 10.90 -6.21
CA ALA A 221 18.81 11.61 -5.21
C ALA A 221 18.37 13.09 -5.06
N ALA A 222 17.70 13.64 -6.07
CA ALA A 222 17.29 15.04 -6.20
C ALA A 222 16.26 15.53 -5.17
N ILE A 223 15.96 14.75 -4.14
CA ILE A 223 15.05 15.13 -3.07
C ILE A 223 15.87 15.08 -1.77
N GLU A 224 16.71 16.08 -1.59
CA GLU A 224 17.58 16.29 -0.42
C GLU A 224 16.78 16.70 0.84
N ALA A 225 15.62 16.07 1.08
CA ALA A 225 14.81 16.34 2.26
C ALA A 225 15.31 15.52 3.45
N VAL A 226 15.37 16.19 4.61
CA VAL A 226 16.07 15.82 5.86
C VAL A 226 15.55 14.56 6.58
N HIS A 227 14.49 13.89 6.10
CA HIS A 227 13.87 12.75 6.78
C HIS A 227 13.38 11.71 5.78
N ARG A 228 14.29 10.94 5.18
CA ARG A 228 13.93 9.88 4.22
C ARG A 228 14.54 8.58 4.71
N THR A 229 13.77 7.49 4.62
CA THR A 229 14.32 6.15 4.75
C THR A 229 15.40 5.97 3.69
N ASP A 230 16.63 5.81 4.14
CA ASP A 230 17.76 5.59 3.25
C ASP A 230 17.98 4.09 3.01
N ALA A 231 18.96 3.76 2.16
CA ALA A 231 19.30 2.37 1.89
C ALA A 231 19.81 1.62 3.15
N ARG A 232 20.46 2.32 4.07
CA ARG A 232 21.04 1.73 5.29
C ARG A 232 19.97 1.30 6.26
N ASP A 233 18.87 2.05 6.35
CA ASP A 233 17.71 1.72 7.16
C ASP A 233 17.13 0.33 6.77
N TRP A 234 16.98 0.09 5.47
CA TRP A 234 16.55 -1.21 4.95
C TRP A 234 17.60 -2.32 5.15
N GLU A 235 18.89 -2.02 4.98
CA GLU A 235 19.98 -2.96 5.27
C GLU A 235 19.97 -3.39 6.75
N GLU A 236 19.62 -2.48 7.67
CA GLU A 236 19.47 -2.81 9.08
C GLU A 236 18.36 -3.85 9.32
N ILE A 237 17.23 -3.73 8.61
CA ILE A 237 16.14 -4.72 8.68
C ILE A 237 16.65 -6.10 8.24
N LEU A 238 17.41 -6.18 7.14
CA LEU A 238 18.00 -7.45 6.67
C LEU A 238 18.94 -8.06 7.72
N ILE A 239 19.84 -7.26 8.29
CA ILE A 239 20.75 -7.72 9.34
C ILE A 239 19.97 -8.24 10.56
N ARG A 240 18.89 -7.55 10.96
CA ARG A 240 18.03 -7.98 12.07
C ARG A 240 17.32 -9.30 11.77
N LEU A 241 16.86 -9.50 10.53
CA LEU A 241 16.26 -10.75 10.07
C LEU A 241 17.26 -11.91 10.10
N GLU A 242 18.47 -11.74 9.55
CA GLU A 242 19.54 -12.75 9.55
C GLU A 242 19.97 -13.19 10.95
N ARG A 243 20.16 -12.21 11.86
CA ARG A 243 20.54 -12.47 13.26
C ARG A 243 19.51 -13.30 14.01
N ARG A 244 18.23 -13.24 13.62
CA ARG A 244 17.15 -14.00 14.28
C ARG A 244 17.14 -15.45 13.82
N VAL A 245 17.35 -15.72 12.54
CA VAL A 245 17.45 -17.11 12.03
C VAL A 245 18.67 -17.83 12.58
N SER A 246 19.81 -17.14 12.64
CA SER A 246 21.06 -17.71 13.19
C SER A 246 20.96 -18.15 14.66
N LYS A 247 20.00 -17.60 15.42
CA LYS A 247 19.72 -17.98 16.81
C LYS A 247 18.80 -19.19 16.95
N VAL A 248 18.01 -19.51 15.92
CA VAL A 248 17.07 -20.64 15.93
C VAL A 248 17.75 -21.93 15.49
N ALA A 249 18.82 -21.84 14.68
CA ALA A 249 19.58 -22.99 14.19
C ALA A 249 20.61 -23.56 15.20
N LYS A 250 20.69 -23.01 16.42
CA LYS A 250 21.59 -23.45 17.50
C LYS A 250 20.77 -24.03 18.65
#